data_AF-A0A7C9PEA0-F1
#
_entry.id   AF-A0A7C9PEA0-F1
#
_cell.length_a   1.000
_cell.length_b   1.000
_cell.length_c   1.000
_cell.angle_alpha   90.00
_cell.angle_beta   90.00
_cell.angle_gamma   90.00
#
_symmetry.space_group_name_H-M   'P 1'
#
loop_
_entity.id
_entity.type
_entity.pdbx_description
1 polymer ?
#
loop_
_entity_poly.entity_id
_entity_poly.type
_entity_poly.pdbx_seq_one_letter_code
_entity_poly.pdbx_strand_id
1 'polypeptide(L)'
;MSASTALEQRALGQAERQPAPPREYLSFKLGAEEYGIDILKVQEIRGYEPPTRIANAPSFIKGVVNLRGVIVPIVDMRIRFDLSDVQYNAFTVVIILNVAHRTVGVVVDSVSDVLELAPEVIKPAPEFHGVIDAGYITGLGTIKNGQEERLLILLDIEQMMTSPDMGLVDSGF
;
A
#
# COMPACT_ATOMS: atom_id res chain seq x y z
N MET A 1 49.26 -17.57 -30.46
CA MET A 1 48.99 -16.43 -29.57
C MET A 1 47.61 -16.62 -28.96
N SER A 2 47.52 -17.49 -27.96
CA SER A 2 46.27 -18.00 -27.39
C SER A 2 46.43 -18.04 -25.87
N ALA A 3 46.14 -16.90 -25.23
CA ALA A 3 46.07 -16.78 -23.77
C ALA A 3 45.31 -15.52 -23.33
N SER A 4 45.30 -14.45 -24.13
CA SER A 4 44.65 -13.18 -23.76
C SER A 4 43.12 -13.24 -23.78
N THR A 5 42.54 -13.94 -24.76
CA THR A 5 41.08 -13.90 -25.02
C THR A 5 40.24 -14.68 -24.01
N ALA A 6 40.84 -15.62 -23.27
CA ALA A 6 40.13 -16.43 -22.27
C ALA A 6 40.02 -15.75 -20.89
N LEU A 7 40.86 -14.74 -20.62
CA LEU A 7 40.84 -13.97 -19.37
C LEU A 7 39.85 -12.80 -19.44
N GLU A 8 39.65 -12.18 -20.61
CA GLU A 8 38.68 -11.10 -20.80
C GLU A 8 37.22 -11.58 -20.78
N GLN A 9 36.94 -12.83 -21.16
CA GLN A 9 35.57 -13.39 -21.11
C GLN A 9 35.12 -13.78 -19.70
N ARG A 10 36.04 -13.88 -18.73
CA ARG A 10 35.71 -14.16 -17.31
C ARG A 10 35.35 -12.90 -16.51
N ALA A 11 35.69 -11.72 -17.01
CA ALA A 11 35.48 -10.45 -16.31
C ALA A 11 34.11 -9.79 -16.56
N LEU A 12 33.30 -10.31 -17.50
CA LEU A 12 31.97 -9.76 -17.85
C LEU A 12 30.80 -10.50 -17.16
N GLY A 13 31.08 -11.48 -16.29
CA GLY A 13 30.06 -12.38 -15.74
C GLY A 13 29.52 -12.04 -14.35
N GLN A 14 30.00 -10.99 -13.68
CA GLN A 14 29.63 -10.70 -12.29
C GLN A 14 29.52 -9.21 -12.04
N ALA A 15 28.58 -8.54 -12.71
CA ALA A 15 27.87 -7.48 -12.01
C ALA A 15 26.96 -8.20 -11.01
N GLU A 16 27.49 -8.47 -9.81
CA GLU A 16 26.67 -8.89 -8.67
C GLU A 16 25.52 -7.89 -8.60
N ARG A 17 24.30 -8.30 -8.96
CA ARG A 17 23.11 -7.52 -8.65
C ARG A 17 23.07 -7.48 -7.14
N GLN A 18 23.59 -6.40 -6.56
CA GLN A 18 23.40 -6.11 -5.15
C GLN A 18 21.90 -6.29 -4.89
N PRO A 19 21.49 -7.19 -3.98
CA PRO A 19 20.08 -7.32 -3.65
C PRO A 19 19.58 -5.93 -3.24
N ALA A 20 18.40 -5.56 -3.73
CA ALA A 20 17.81 -4.29 -3.34
C ALA A 20 17.71 -4.25 -1.80
N PRO A 21 17.95 -3.09 -1.18
CA PRO A 21 17.89 -3.01 0.27
C PRO A 21 16.50 -3.43 0.78
N PRO A 22 16.41 -3.99 2.00
CA PRO A 22 15.13 -4.24 2.64
C PRO A 22 14.27 -2.98 2.68
N ARG A 23 12.95 -3.16 2.61
CA ARG A 23 11.98 -2.07 2.67
C ARG A 23 11.09 -2.24 3.89
N GLU A 24 10.70 -1.12 4.48
CA GLU A 24 9.80 -1.08 5.62
C GLU A 24 8.37 -0.85 5.16
N TYR A 25 7.44 -1.62 5.71
CA TYR A 25 6.03 -1.58 5.38
C TYR A 25 5.19 -1.32 6.62
N LEU A 26 4.26 -0.38 6.53
CA LEU A 26 3.18 -0.26 7.51
C LEU A 26 2.14 -1.34 7.23
N SER A 27 1.91 -2.23 8.19
CA SER A 27 0.87 -3.24 8.11
C SER A 27 -0.44 -2.79 8.76
N PHE A 28 -1.56 -3.12 8.15
CA PHE A 28 -2.89 -2.78 8.65
C PHE A 28 -3.93 -3.82 8.23
N LYS A 29 -5.09 -3.82 8.89
CA LYS A 29 -6.18 -4.76 8.64
C LYS A 29 -7.33 -4.13 7.86
N LEU A 30 -7.91 -4.95 6.98
CA LEU A 30 -9.21 -4.76 6.37
C LEU A 30 -9.96 -6.09 6.44
N GLY A 31 -11.01 -6.18 7.26
CA GLY A 31 -11.70 -7.42 7.57
C GLY A 31 -10.76 -8.44 8.22
N ALA A 32 -10.70 -9.63 7.62
CA ALA A 32 -9.84 -10.72 8.08
C ALA A 32 -8.41 -10.65 7.52
N GLU A 33 -8.18 -9.81 6.50
CA GLU A 33 -6.92 -9.77 5.76
C GLU A 33 -5.97 -8.67 6.27
N GLU A 34 -4.67 -8.89 6.06
CA GLU A 34 -3.62 -7.95 6.42
C GLU A 34 -2.90 -7.44 5.17
N TYR A 35 -2.79 -6.13 5.08
CA TYR A 35 -2.21 -5.41 3.96
C TYR A 35 -0.99 -4.63 4.42
N GLY A 36 -0.04 -4.44 3.51
CA GLY A 36 1.17 -3.66 3.72
C GLY A 36 1.32 -2.56 2.67
N ILE A 37 1.74 -1.38 3.10
CA ILE A 37 2.12 -0.26 2.23
C ILE A 37 3.49 0.26 2.62
N ASP A 38 4.22 0.83 1.66
CA ASP A 38 5.53 1.42 1.92
C ASP A 38 5.40 2.52 3.01
N ILE A 39 6.16 2.37 4.10
CA ILE A 39 6.12 3.30 5.22
C ILE A 39 6.47 4.74 4.79
N LEU A 40 7.28 4.89 3.74
CA LEU A 40 7.70 6.20 3.22
C LEU A 40 6.54 6.99 2.61
N LYS A 41 5.42 6.33 2.29
CA LYS A 41 4.20 7.00 1.83
C LYS A 41 3.34 7.48 2.99
N VAL A 42 3.59 7.05 4.23
CA VAL A 42 2.80 7.39 5.41
C VAL A 42 3.31 8.68 6.05
N GLN A 43 2.43 9.66 6.24
CA GLN A 43 2.75 10.91 6.93
C GLN A 43 2.44 10.84 8.43
N GLU A 44 1.24 10.37 8.78
CA GLU A 44 0.81 10.17 10.16
C GLU A 44 -0.40 9.22 10.21
N ILE A 45 -0.70 8.69 11.40
CA ILE A 45 -1.88 7.87 11.67
C ILE A 45 -2.74 8.61 12.70
N ARG A 46 -4.05 8.67 12.46
CA ARG A 46 -5.01 9.33 13.36
C ARG A 46 -6.18 8.41 13.67
N GLY A 47 -6.80 8.61 14.83
CA GLY A 47 -8.10 7.99 15.11
C GLY A 47 -9.15 8.43 14.09
N TYR A 48 -10.09 7.55 13.77
CA TYR A 48 -11.16 7.87 12.86
C TYR A 48 -12.14 8.87 13.48
N GLU A 49 -12.37 9.97 12.76
CA GLU A 49 -13.44 10.92 13.02
C GLU A 49 -14.28 11.07 11.74
N PRO A 50 -15.62 11.19 11.84
CA PRO A 50 -16.48 11.35 10.67
C PRO A 50 -16.09 12.58 9.82
N PRO A 51 -15.73 12.39 8.52
CA PRO A 51 -15.40 13.50 7.63
C PRO A 51 -16.61 14.35 7.26
N THR A 52 -16.35 15.58 6.79
CA THR A 52 -17.38 16.40 6.15
C THR A 52 -17.72 15.80 4.79
N ARG A 53 -18.96 15.33 4.62
CA ARG A 53 -19.41 14.66 3.39
C ARG A 53 -19.40 15.61 2.19
N ILE A 54 -19.05 15.06 1.03
CA ILE A 54 -19.14 15.74 -0.27
C ILE A 54 -20.34 15.18 -1.03
N ALA A 55 -21.16 16.08 -1.59
CA ALA A 55 -22.29 15.68 -2.42
C ALA A 55 -21.82 15.03 -3.73
N ASN A 56 -22.51 13.99 -4.18
CA ASN A 56 -22.25 13.26 -5.43
C ASN A 56 -20.87 12.58 -5.52
N ALA A 57 -20.12 12.46 -4.42
CA ALA A 57 -18.90 11.67 -4.40
C ALA A 57 -19.22 10.16 -4.42
N PRO A 58 -18.36 9.32 -5.02
CA PRO A 58 -18.44 7.87 -4.89
C PRO A 58 -18.53 7.43 -3.42
N SER A 59 -19.23 6.32 -3.14
CA SER A 59 -19.51 5.85 -1.78
C SER A 59 -18.25 5.58 -0.94
N PHE A 60 -17.15 5.17 -1.58
CA PHE A 60 -15.87 4.96 -0.92
C PHE A 60 -15.16 6.27 -0.56
N ILE A 61 -15.55 7.42 -1.10
CA ILE A 61 -15.07 8.72 -0.64
C ILE A 61 -16.00 9.21 0.46
N LYS A 62 -15.55 9.12 1.72
CA LYS A 62 -16.36 9.53 2.88
C LYS A 62 -16.56 11.04 2.95
N GLY A 63 -15.66 11.80 2.33
CA GLY A 63 -15.67 13.25 2.32
C GLY A 63 -14.27 13.81 2.52
N VAL A 64 -14.18 14.93 3.22
CA VAL A 64 -12.92 15.62 3.49
C VAL A 64 -12.76 15.97 4.97
N VAL A 65 -11.51 16.08 5.41
CA VAL A 65 -11.14 16.61 6.73
C VAL A 65 -10.18 17.79 6.56
N ASN A 66 -10.20 18.71 7.52
CA ASN A 66 -9.18 19.76 7.60
C ASN A 66 -8.01 19.26 8.45
N LEU A 67 -6.87 19.03 7.79
CA LEU A 67 -5.63 18.65 8.42
C LEU A 67 -4.65 19.82 8.41
N ARG A 68 -4.52 20.50 9.56
CA ARG A 68 -3.59 21.64 9.75
C ARG A 68 -3.74 22.73 8.68
N GLY A 69 -4.97 23.01 8.26
CA GLY A 69 -5.30 24.00 7.22
C GLY A 69 -5.40 23.44 5.81
N VAL A 70 -5.05 22.16 5.59
CA VAL A 70 -5.13 21.49 4.29
C VAL A 70 -6.38 20.62 4.23
N ILE A 71 -7.15 20.73 3.14
CA ILE A 71 -8.31 19.88 2.90
C ILE A 71 -7.83 18.54 2.35
N VAL A 72 -8.04 17.48 3.13
CA VAL A 72 -7.60 16.12 2.81
C VAL A 72 -8.81 15.23 2.49
N PRO A 73 -8.89 14.63 1.30
CA PRO A 73 -9.93 13.66 0.97
C PRO A 73 -9.73 12.38 1.79
N ILE A 74 -10.84 11.82 2.27
CA ILE A 74 -10.87 10.59 3.07
C ILE A 74 -11.54 9.47 2.28
N VAL A 75 -10.78 8.43 2.00
CA VAL A 75 -11.19 7.21 1.31
C VAL A 75 -11.39 6.08 2.30
N ASP A 76 -12.54 5.43 2.25
CA ASP A 76 -12.84 4.23 3.02
C ASP A 76 -12.38 2.98 2.26
N MET A 77 -11.28 2.38 2.70
CA MET A 77 -10.71 1.21 2.02
C MET A 77 -11.61 -0.01 2.13
N ARG A 78 -12.37 -0.17 3.22
CA ARG A 78 -13.34 -1.28 3.35
C ARG A 78 -14.45 -1.20 2.33
N ILE A 79 -15.00 0.00 2.11
CA ILE A 79 -16.00 0.21 1.05
C ILE A 79 -15.37 0.02 -0.33
N ARG A 80 -14.14 0.54 -0.53
CA ARG A 80 -13.43 0.40 -1.81
C ARG A 80 -13.11 -1.06 -2.15
N PHE A 81 -12.88 -1.89 -1.15
CA PHE A 81 -12.57 -3.32 -1.28
C PHE A 81 -13.82 -4.20 -1.17
N ASP A 82 -15.01 -3.59 -1.18
CA ASP A 82 -16.31 -4.28 -1.12
C ASP A 82 -16.43 -5.26 0.06
N LEU A 83 -15.91 -4.84 1.23
CA LEU A 83 -16.08 -5.62 2.45
C LEU A 83 -17.54 -5.57 2.91
N SER A 84 -18.08 -6.75 3.22
CA SER A 84 -19.49 -6.94 3.57
C SER A 84 -19.89 -6.33 4.91
N ASP A 85 -18.93 -6.13 5.83
CA ASP A 85 -19.16 -5.56 7.15
C ASP A 85 -18.20 -4.39 7.42
N VAL A 86 -18.74 -3.17 7.34
CA VAL A 86 -17.99 -1.93 7.62
C VAL A 86 -18.48 -1.33 8.93
N GLN A 87 -17.74 -1.61 10.00
CA GLN A 87 -18.00 -1.10 11.35
C GLN A 87 -16.95 -0.06 11.75
N TYR A 88 -17.39 1.03 12.37
CA TYR A 88 -16.50 2.05 12.92
C TYR A 88 -16.44 1.87 14.45
N ASN A 89 -15.25 1.61 14.97
CA ASN A 89 -15.01 1.37 16.39
C ASN A 89 -13.75 2.11 16.87
N ALA A 90 -13.35 1.90 18.13
CA ALA A 90 -12.20 2.58 18.72
C ALA A 90 -10.84 2.24 18.08
N PHE A 91 -10.76 1.14 17.32
CA PHE A 91 -9.55 0.73 16.61
C PHE A 91 -9.48 1.31 15.20
N THR A 92 -10.61 1.78 14.66
CA THR A 92 -10.69 2.35 13.31
C THR A 92 -9.85 3.62 13.23
N VAL A 93 -8.97 3.66 12.23
CA VAL A 93 -7.97 4.72 12.06
C VAL A 93 -7.96 5.23 10.62
N VAL A 94 -7.43 6.44 10.46
CA VAL A 94 -7.09 7.04 9.18
C VAL A 94 -5.57 7.09 9.05
N ILE A 95 -5.04 6.44 8.01
CA ILE A 95 -3.65 6.57 7.62
C ILE A 95 -3.56 7.74 6.65
N ILE A 96 -2.83 8.78 7.01
CA ILE A 96 -2.59 9.94 6.14
C ILE A 96 -1.39 9.62 5.27
N LEU A 97 -1.59 9.65 3.96
CA LEU A 97 -0.59 9.30 2.95
C LEU A 97 -0.16 10.53 2.15
N ASN A 98 1.09 10.52 1.69
CA ASN A 98 1.58 11.38 0.63
C ASN A 98 1.89 10.53 -0.60
N VAL A 99 1.11 10.72 -1.66
CA VAL A 99 1.20 9.98 -2.92
C VAL A 99 1.19 10.97 -4.07
N ALA A 100 2.18 10.90 -4.95
CA ALA A 100 2.34 11.83 -6.07
C ALA A 100 2.16 13.33 -5.68
N HIS A 101 2.76 13.74 -4.56
CA HIS A 101 2.68 15.10 -3.99
C HIS A 101 1.28 15.53 -3.50
N ARG A 102 0.37 14.57 -3.28
CA ARG A 102 -0.97 14.81 -2.75
C ARG A 102 -1.13 14.14 -1.40
N THR A 103 -1.82 14.80 -0.49
CA THR A 103 -2.22 14.21 0.79
C THR A 103 -3.60 13.58 0.67
N VAL A 104 -3.72 12.31 1.01
CA VAL A 104 -4.99 11.56 1.06
C VAL A 104 -5.05 10.77 2.37
N GLY A 105 -6.22 10.70 2.99
CA GLY A 105 -6.46 9.83 4.14
C GLY A 105 -7.15 8.55 3.70
N VAL A 106 -6.62 7.40 4.11
CA VAL A 106 -7.26 6.11 3.91
C VAL A 106 -7.72 5.54 5.24
N VAL A 107 -8.97 5.14 5.31
CA VAL A 107 -9.56 4.61 6.53
C VAL A 107 -9.49 3.09 6.49
N VAL A 108 -8.96 2.50 7.56
CA VAL A 108 -8.70 1.06 7.72
C VAL A 108 -9.20 0.58 9.08
N ASP A 109 -9.30 -0.74 9.30
CA ASP A 109 -9.86 -1.27 10.56
C ASP A 109 -8.93 -1.07 11.75
N SER A 110 -7.62 -1.27 11.54
CA SER A 110 -6.58 -1.03 12.53
C SER A 110 -5.20 -1.03 11.85
N VAL A 111 -4.24 -0.29 12.41
CA VAL A 111 -2.81 -0.51 12.10
C VAL A 111 -2.28 -1.63 12.99
N SER A 112 -1.44 -2.50 12.43
CA SER A 112 -0.82 -3.63 13.14
C SER A 112 0.60 -3.27 13.61
N ASP A 113 1.57 -3.22 12.70
CA ASP A 113 3.01 -3.02 13.02
C ASP A 113 3.79 -2.47 11.80
N VAL A 114 5.04 -2.06 12.00
CA VAL A 114 5.99 -1.76 10.93
C VAL A 114 6.91 -2.96 10.71
N LEU A 115 7.01 -3.42 9.47
CA LEU A 115 7.70 -4.66 9.11
C LEU A 115 8.79 -4.39 8.09
N GLU A 116 10.02 -4.80 8.39
CA GLU A 116 11.12 -4.80 7.43
C GLU A 116 11.09 -6.11 6.63
N LEU A 117 10.96 -6.00 5.31
CA LEU A 117 10.94 -7.14 4.40
C LEU A 117 12.08 -7.04 3.39
N ALA A 118 12.89 -8.10 3.33
CA ALA A 118 13.88 -8.27 2.29
C ALA A 118 13.17 -8.63 0.96
N PRO A 119 13.63 -8.13 -0.21
CA PRO A 119 12.97 -8.41 -1.49
C PRO A 119 12.85 -9.90 -1.81
N GLU A 120 13.77 -10.72 -1.32
CA GLU A 120 13.82 -12.17 -1.57
C GLU A 120 12.69 -12.94 -0.87
N VAL A 121 12.12 -12.38 0.21
CA VAL A 121 10.99 -13.02 0.91
C VAL A 121 9.63 -12.63 0.34
N ILE A 122 9.60 -11.62 -0.54
CA ILE A 122 8.39 -11.17 -1.21
C ILE A 122 8.15 -12.05 -2.43
N LYS A 123 7.04 -12.78 -2.42
CA LYS A 123 6.63 -13.60 -3.55
C LYS A 123 5.79 -12.74 -4.52
N PRO A 124 5.85 -13.00 -5.83
CA PRO A 124 4.96 -12.32 -6.76
C PRO A 124 3.51 -12.59 -6.39
N ALA A 125 2.65 -11.58 -6.60
CA ALA A 125 1.21 -11.78 -6.49
C ALA A 125 0.78 -12.85 -7.51
N PRO A 126 0.01 -13.87 -7.11
CA PRO A 126 -0.61 -14.75 -8.08
C PRO A 126 -1.62 -13.94 -8.90
N GLU A 127 -1.97 -14.46 -10.08
CA GLU A 127 -3.03 -13.87 -10.90
C GLU A 127 -4.35 -13.93 -10.12
N PHE A 128 -4.72 -12.82 -9.50
CA PHE A 128 -5.97 -12.65 -8.76
C PHE A 128 -6.99 -11.94 -9.64
N HIS A 129 -8.16 -12.54 -9.80
CA HIS A 129 -9.35 -11.85 -10.32
C HIS A 129 -10.27 -11.55 -9.12
N GLY A 130 -9.96 -10.48 -8.38
CA GLY A 130 -10.71 -10.05 -7.19
C GLY A 130 -11.22 -8.61 -7.32
N VAL A 131 -11.80 -8.07 -6.23
CA VAL A 131 -12.30 -6.68 -6.14
C VAL A 131 -11.16 -5.66 -6.25
N ILE A 132 -9.97 -6.05 -5.79
CA ILE A 132 -8.73 -5.32 -6.04
C ILE A 132 -8.21 -5.81 -7.39
N ASP A 133 -8.01 -4.87 -8.31
CA ASP A 133 -7.26 -5.17 -9.53
C ASP A 133 -5.87 -5.68 -9.11
N ALA A 134 -5.49 -6.87 -9.57
CA ALA A 134 -4.18 -7.44 -9.31
C ALA A 134 -3.05 -6.46 -9.70
N GLY A 135 -3.32 -5.50 -10.58
CA GLY A 135 -2.42 -4.40 -10.92
C GLY A 135 -1.92 -3.59 -9.73
N TYR A 136 -2.67 -3.48 -8.62
CA TYR A 136 -2.22 -2.76 -7.42
C TYR A 136 -1.49 -3.63 -6.40
N ILE A 137 -1.42 -4.95 -6.59
CA ILE A 137 -0.74 -5.86 -5.66
C ILE A 137 0.70 -6.04 -6.14
N THR A 138 1.65 -5.54 -5.36
CA THR A 138 3.09 -5.63 -5.67
C THR A 138 3.70 -6.98 -5.29
N GLY A 139 3.10 -7.68 -4.33
CA GLY A 139 3.57 -8.99 -3.90
C GLY A 139 2.91 -9.48 -2.61
N LEU A 140 3.36 -10.64 -2.16
CA LEU A 140 2.92 -11.31 -0.96
C LEU A 140 4.12 -11.54 -0.03
N GLY A 141 4.07 -10.95 1.15
CA GLY A 141 4.98 -11.22 2.25
C GLY A 141 4.44 -12.31 3.17
N THR A 142 5.32 -13.04 3.83
CA THR A 142 4.95 -13.95 4.93
C THR A 142 5.59 -13.47 6.21
N ILE A 143 4.75 -13.14 7.18
CA ILE A 143 5.17 -12.72 8.53
C ILE A 143 5.16 -13.96 9.41
N LYS A 144 6.27 -14.24 10.10
CA LYS A 144 6.36 -15.32 11.07
C LYS A 144 6.23 -14.75 12.48
N ASN A 145 5.22 -15.18 13.23
CA ASN A 145 5.08 -14.86 14.64
C ASN A 145 5.07 -16.16 15.45
N GLY A 146 6.25 -16.58 15.91
CA GLY A 146 6.43 -17.89 16.54
C GLY A 146 6.19 -19.03 15.56
N GLN A 147 5.13 -19.82 15.79
CA GLN A 147 4.73 -20.94 14.94
C GLN A 147 3.65 -20.57 13.91
N GLU A 148 3.09 -19.37 14.00
CA GLU A 148 2.06 -18.89 13.07
C GLU A 148 2.69 -18.15 11.90
N GLU A 149 2.23 -18.45 10.70
CA GLU A 149 2.57 -17.71 9.49
C GLU A 149 1.35 -16.91 9.04
N ARG A 150 1.51 -15.60 8.90
CA ARG A 150 0.46 -14.69 8.42
C ARG A 150 0.84 -14.16 7.04
N LEU A 151 -0.14 -14.09 6.15
CA LEU A 151 0.04 -13.50 4.82
C LEU A 151 -0.08 -11.98 4.92
N LEU A 152 0.84 -11.27 4.29
CA LEU A 152 0.79 -9.82 4.13
C LEU A 152 0.68 -9.47 2.65
N ILE A 153 -0.42 -8.83 2.25
CA ILE A 153 -0.67 -8.42 0.87
C ILE A 153 -0.08 -7.02 0.66
N LEU A 154 0.97 -6.90 -0.16
CA LEU A 154 1.67 -5.63 -0.38
C LEU A 154 1.00 -4.84 -1.51
N LEU A 155 0.57 -3.62 -1.20
CA LEU A 155 -0.14 -2.75 -2.13
C LEU A 155 0.75 -1.62 -2.67
N ASP A 156 0.66 -1.36 -3.98
CA ASP A 156 1.09 -0.09 -4.55
C ASP A 156 0.01 0.97 -4.27
N ILE A 157 0.09 1.55 -3.07
CA ILE A 157 -0.88 2.54 -2.63
C ILE A 157 -0.80 3.84 -3.44
N GLU A 158 0.37 4.16 -4.01
CA GLU A 158 0.52 5.35 -4.84
C GLU A 158 -0.20 5.17 -6.17
N GLN A 159 0.04 4.06 -6.85
CA GLN A 159 -0.67 3.73 -8.09
C GLN A 159 -2.18 3.62 -7.85
N MET A 160 -2.59 2.98 -6.76
CA MET A 160 -4.01 2.84 -6.43
C MET A 160 -4.67 4.20 -6.21
N MET A 161 -4.10 5.08 -5.40
CA MET A 161 -4.69 6.39 -5.09
C MET A 161 -4.62 7.38 -6.26
N THR A 162 -3.70 7.19 -7.19
CA THR A 162 -3.57 8.02 -8.41
C THR A 162 -4.35 7.47 -9.61
N SER A 163 -4.97 6.30 -9.46
CA SER A 163 -5.80 5.71 -10.51
C SER A 163 -7.01 6.60 -10.85
N PRO A 164 -7.37 6.73 -12.15
CA PRO A 164 -8.55 7.49 -12.58
C PRO A 164 -9.84 7.05 -11.87
N ASP A 165 -9.98 5.76 -11.55
CA ASP A 165 -11.15 5.18 -10.89
C ASP A 165 -11.39 5.74 -9.49
N MET A 166 -10.35 6.28 -8.85
CA MET A 166 -10.48 6.87 -7.52
C MET A 166 -11.12 8.26 -7.55
N GLY A 167 -11.16 8.93 -8.71
CA GLY A 167 -11.70 10.30 -8.81
C GLY A 167 -10.98 11.33 -7.93
N LEU A 168 -9.77 11.00 -7.44
CA LEU A 168 -8.93 11.87 -6.60
C LEU A 168 -8.01 12.77 -7.43
N VAL A 169 -7.88 12.46 -8.72
CA VAL A 169 -7.09 13.20 -9.69
C VAL A 169 -8.07 13.95 -10.59
N ASP A 170 -7.90 15.27 -10.69
CA ASP A 170 -8.61 16.04 -11.71
C ASP A 170 -8.24 15.44 -13.07
N SER A 171 -9.25 14.90 -13.76
CA SER A 171 -9.15 14.64 -15.19
C SER A 171 -9.06 16.02 -15.83
N GLY A 172 -7.83 16.52 -16.01
CA GLY A 172 -7.60 17.84 -16.58
C GLY A 172 -8.44 18.04 -17.83
N PHE A 173 -9.21 19.13 -17.84
CA PHE A 173 -9.75 19.71 -19.07
C PHE A 173 -8.61 20.14 -19.99
#